data_AF-A0A1W1CB53-F1
#
_entry.id   AF-A0A1W1CB53-F1
#
_cell.length_a   1.000
_cell.length_b   1.000
_cell.length_c   1.000
_cell.angle_alpha   90.00
_cell.angle_beta   90.00
_cell.angle_gamma   90.00
#
_symmetry.space_group_name_H-M   'P 1'
#
loop_
_entity.id
_entity.type
_entity.pdbx_description
1 polymer ?
#
loop_
_entity_poly.entity_id
_entity_poly.type
_entity_poly.pdbx_seq_one_letter_code
_entity_poly.pdbx_strand_id
1 'polypeptide(L)' 'MKEIIDTLIYTSIGLGVFIIALIIMEVSTKFSISKKIAHEGNIALAIVIASIIASLGMIISSAIR' A
#
# COMPACT_ATOMS: atom_id res chain seq x y z
N MET A 1 -20.26 18.69 -8.12
CA MET A 1 -20.15 17.45 -8.93
C MET A 1 -18.75 17.23 -9.47
N LYS A 2 -18.09 18.23 -10.09
CA LYS A 2 -16.71 18.09 -10.61
C LYS A 2 -15.71 17.60 -9.55
N GLU A 3 -15.70 18.22 -8.37
CA GLU A 3 -14.77 17.84 -7.29
C GLU A 3 -14.99 16.41 -6.74
N ILE A 4 -16.24 15.93 -6.73
CA ILE A 4 -16.55 14.55 -6.30
C ILE A 4 -16.01 13.55 -7.34
N ILE A 5 -16.14 13.87 -8.63
CA ILE A 5 -15.60 13.05 -9.72
C ILE A 5 -14.07 13.02 -9.65
N ASP A 6 -13.43 14.16 -9.47
CA ASP A 6 -11.97 14.26 -9.36
C ASP A 6 -11.47 13.47 -8.13
N THR A 7 -12.13 13.63 -6.98
CA THR A 7 -11.83 12.85 -5.76
C THR A 7 -11.94 11.35 -6.02
N LEU A 8 -12.98 10.90 -6.71
CA LEU A 8 -13.20 9.48 -6.99
C LEU A 8 -12.13 8.92 -7.93
N ILE A 9 -11.74 9.69 -8.95
CA ILE A 9 -10.69 9.32 -9.90
C ILE A 9 -9.35 9.19 -9.19
N TYR A 10 -8.91 10.23 -8.47
CA TYR A 10 -7.61 10.21 -7.81
C TYR A 10 -7.53 9.19 -6.66
N THR A 11 -8.61 9.01 -5.91
CA THR A 11 -8.70 7.95 -4.89
C THR A 11 -8.60 6.56 -5.54
N SER A 12 -9.28 6.33 -6.67
CA SER A 12 -9.23 5.05 -7.38
C SER A 12 -7.85 4.76 -7.95
N ILE A 13 -7.18 5.78 -8.51
CA ILE A 13 -5.79 5.67 -8.99
C ILE A 13 -4.86 5.33 -7.82
N GLY A 14 -4.98 6.06 -6.72
CA GLY A 14 -4.16 5.81 -5.53
C GLY A 14 -4.35 4.41 -4.96
N LEU A 15 -5.59 3.97 -4.83
CA LEU A 15 -5.93 2.61 -4.41
C LEU A 15 -5.37 1.56 -5.38
N GLY A 16 -5.43 1.82 -6.69
CA GLY A 16 -4.84 0.96 -7.71
C GLY A 16 -3.34 0.81 -7.55
N VAL A 17 -2.60 1.92 -7.37
CA VAL A 17 -1.14 1.90 -7.12
C VAL A 17 -0.83 1.16 -5.82
N PHE A 18 -1.61 1.36 -4.77
CA PHE A 18 -1.46 0.67 -3.49
C PHE A 18 -1.57 -0.85 -3.65
N ILE A 19 -2.62 -1.33 -4.32
CA ILE A 19 -2.84 -2.76 -4.56
C ILE A 19 -1.69 -3.34 -5.40
N ILE A 20 -1.27 -2.65 -6.44
CA ILE A 20 -0.15 -3.10 -7.29
C ILE A 20 1.14 -3.23 -6.47
N ALA A 21 1.44 -2.25 -5.60
CA ALA A 21 2.61 -2.32 -4.73
C ALA A 21 2.57 -3.52 -3.77
N LEU A 22 1.41 -3.81 -3.16
CA LEU A 22 1.23 -4.98 -2.31
C LEU A 22 1.44 -6.30 -3.07
N ILE A 23 0.88 -6.40 -4.29
CA ILE A 23 1.05 -7.59 -5.14
C ILE A 23 2.51 -7.77 -5.54
N ILE A 24 3.17 -6.69 -5.98
CA ILE A 24 4.59 -6.72 -6.35
C ILE A 24 5.42 -7.19 -5.16
N MET A 25 5.15 -6.70 -3.94
CA MET A 25 5.85 -7.16 -2.75
C MET A 25 5.65 -8.66 -2.53
N GLU A 26 4.40 -9.15 -2.45
CA GLU A 26 4.12 -10.56 -2.17
C GLU A 26 4.72 -11.49 -3.25
N VAL A 27 4.66 -11.11 -4.53
CA VAL A 27 5.22 -11.90 -5.64
C VAL A 27 6.75 -11.83 -5.68
N SER A 28 7.35 -10.67 -5.40
CA SER A 28 8.81 -10.50 -5.44
C SER A 28 9.49 -11.15 -4.23
N THR A 29 8.81 -11.20 -3.08
CA THR A 29 9.31 -11.93 -1.93
C THR A 29 9.10 -13.43 -2.10
N LYS A 30 10.16 -14.23 -1.99
CA LYS A 30 10.10 -15.71 -2.02
C LYS A 30 9.43 -16.34 -0.79
N PHE A 31 8.79 -15.55 0.06
CA PHE A 31 8.18 -15.97 1.31
C PHE A 31 6.83 -15.28 1.49
N SER A 32 5.90 -15.93 2.18
CA SER A 32 4.64 -15.30 2.56
C SER A 32 4.90 -14.27 3.66
N ILE A 33 4.59 -13.00 3.37
CA ILE A 33 4.74 -11.89 4.30
C ILE A 33 3.82 -12.11 5.50
N SER A 34 2.57 -12.52 5.25
CA SER A 34 1.59 -12.82 6.30
C SER A 34 2.08 -13.90 7.26
N LYS A 35 2.67 -15.00 6.74
CA LYS A 35 3.21 -16.07 7.58
C LYS A 35 4.37 -15.58 8.47
N LYS A 36 5.29 -14.80 7.88
CA LYS A 36 6.45 -14.24 8.59
C LYS A 36 6.04 -13.30 9.72
N ILE A 37 5.01 -12.49 9.53
CA ILE A 37 4.53 -11.55 10.54
C ILE A 37 3.69 -12.27 11.60
N ALA A 38 2.65 -13.01 11.18
CA ALA A 38 1.63 -13.55 12.08
C ALA A 38 2.07 -14.82 12.83
N HIS A 39 2.88 -15.67 12.21
CA HIS A 39 3.27 -16.97 12.80
C HIS A 39 4.71 -17.01 13.27
N GLU A 40 5.62 -16.31 12.59
CA GLU A 40 7.05 -16.29 12.94
C GLU A 40 7.45 -15.05 13.77
N GLY A 41 6.53 -14.10 13.98
CA GLY A 41 6.76 -12.94 14.84
C GLY A 41 7.84 -11.98 14.31
N ASN A 42 8.03 -11.89 13.00
CA ASN A 42 9.04 -11.01 12.41
C ASN A 42 8.60 -9.53 12.47
N ILE A 43 8.93 -8.87 13.59
CA ILE A 43 8.59 -7.46 13.84
C ILE A 43 9.27 -6.53 12.82
N ALA A 44 10.50 -6.83 12.41
CA ALA A 44 11.22 -6.01 11.44
C ALA A 44 10.46 -5.93 10.10
N LEU A 45 9.96 -7.08 9.62
CA LEU A 45 9.13 -7.13 8.42
C LEU A 45 7.81 -6.38 8.61
N ALA A 46 7.18 -6.48 9.79
CA ALA A 46 5.94 -5.75 10.09
C ALA A 46 6.14 -4.22 10.01
N ILE A 47 7.25 -3.71 10.55
CA ILE A 47 7.60 -2.28 10.48
C ILE A 47 7.82 -1.86 9.02
N VAL A 48 8.57 -2.64 8.24
CA VAL A 48 8.80 -2.34 6.82
C VAL A 48 7.48 -2.25 6.05
N ILE A 49 6.56 -3.20 6.24
CA ILE A 49 5.24 -3.17 5.59
C ILE A 49 4.43 -1.95 6.04
N ALA A 50 4.44 -1.63 7.34
CA ALA A 50 3.76 -0.44 7.85
C ALA A 50 4.32 0.86 7.24
N SER A 51 5.66 0.97 7.10
CA SER A 51 6.31 2.13 6.47
C SER A 51 5.96 2.27 4.99
N ILE A 52 5.89 1.16 4.25
CA ILE A 52 5.51 1.16 2.84
C ILE A 52 4.05 1.61 2.67
N ILE A 53 3.15 1.08 3.50
CA ILE A 53 1.73 1.47 3.48
C ILE A 53 1.58 2.96 3.83
N ALA A 54 2.28 3.45 4.85
CA ALA A 54 2.26 4.86 5.23
C ALA A 54 2.80 5.77 4.12
N SER A 55 3.91 5.39 3.50
CA SER A 55 4.51 6.13 2.38
C SER A 55 3.58 6.19 1.16
N LEU A 56 2.94 5.07 0.81
CA LEU A 56 1.92 5.04 -0.25
C LEU A 56 0.75 5.98 0.08
N GLY A 57 0.26 5.97 1.32
CA GLY A 57 -0.78 6.90 1.76
C GLY A 57 -0.38 8.38 1.58
N MET A 58 0.87 8.72 1.88
CA MET A 58 1.39 10.08 1.68
C MET A 58 1.51 10.46 0.20
N ILE A 59 1.93 9.55 -0.68
CA ILE A 59 2.01 9.78 -2.12
C ILE A 59 0.61 9.99 -2.72
N ILE A 60 -0.37 9.22 -2.28
CA ILE A 60 -1.76 9.37 -2.73
C ILE A 60 -2.33 10.70 -2.23
N SER A 61 -2.10 11.02 -0.96
CA SER A 61 -2.50 12.30 -0.36
C SER A 61 -1.89 13.50 -1.09
N SER A 62 -0.62 13.42 -1.52
CA SER A 62 0.02 14.51 -2.27
C SER A 62 -0.47 14.63 -3.71
N ALA A 63 -1.01 13.55 -4.29
CA ALA A 63 -1.61 13.56 -5.62
C ALA A 63 -3.03 14.16 -5.63
N ILE A 64 -3.75 14.14 -4.50
CA ILE A 64 -5.07 14.77 -4.33
C ILE A 64 -4.85 16.21 -3.86
N ARG A 65 -5.01 17.20 -4.74
CA ARG A 65 -4.88 18.63 -4.43
C ARG A 65 -6.13 19.42 -4.80
#